data_AF-A0A914NHI2-F1
#
_entry.id   AF-A0A914NHI2-F1
#
_cell.length_a   1.000
_cell.length_b   1.000
_cell.length_c   1.000
_cell.angle_alpha   90.00
_cell.angle_beta   90.00
_cell.angle_gamma   90.00
#
_symmetry.space_group_name_H-M   'P 1'
#
loop_
_entity.id
_entity.type
_entity.pdbx_description
1 polymer ?
#
loop_
_entity_poly.entity_id
_entity_poly.type
_entity_poly.pdbx_seq_one_letter_code
_entity_poly.pdbx_strand_id
1 'polypeptide(L)'
;MLAIAIVFIPITVIGIFGNILVLLVIALNTQMHDSTSLFISNLALADLLFLTFCVPVTALSYVSKSWPFSDSVCYITVSLQYITCYVSVWTLVLLAHDRFVSITSSITGRSSRRCKVVFYICITVWLIVLALNSLQMRNVGVLRFEYNGIKGSACVDSLAIALTTASPLQARLFYWGFNLGAYLLPLTLSCAFYFLLVKEIWRQKLVQSKSSQ
;
A
#
# COMPACT_ATOMS: atom_id res chain seq x y z
N MET A 1 -2.53 -25.14 -7.46
CA MET A 1 -3.39 -24.54 -8.51
C MET A 1 -4.77 -24.20 -7.99
N LEU A 2 -5.62 -25.19 -7.67
CA LEU A 2 -7.01 -24.94 -7.24
C LEU A 2 -7.11 -24.08 -5.98
N ALA A 3 -6.26 -24.33 -4.98
CA ALA A 3 -6.23 -23.56 -3.74
C ALA A 3 -5.96 -22.05 -3.95
N ILE A 4 -5.11 -21.69 -4.91
CA ILE A 4 -4.75 -20.30 -5.20
C ILE A 4 -5.96 -19.57 -5.79
N ALA A 5 -6.65 -20.20 -6.74
CA ALA A 5 -7.88 -19.65 -7.32
C ALA A 5 -9.00 -19.49 -6.29
N ILE A 6 -9.18 -20.48 -5.42
CA ILE A 6 -10.21 -20.46 -4.35
C ILE A 6 -9.97 -19.31 -3.36
N VAL A 7 -8.72 -18.90 -3.14
CA VAL A 7 -8.39 -17.80 -2.23
C VAL A 7 -8.41 -16.44 -2.95
N PHE A 8 -7.81 -16.35 -4.14
CA PHE A 8 -7.61 -15.05 -4.81
C PHE A 8 -8.92 -14.51 -5.40
N ILE A 9 -9.80 -15.36 -5.92
CA ILE A 9 -11.06 -14.92 -6.53
C ILE A 9 -11.95 -14.18 -5.51
N PRO A 10 -12.26 -14.73 -4.32
CA PRO A 10 -13.04 -14.00 -3.32
C PRO A 10 -12.38 -12.71 -2.86
N ILE A 11 -11.06 -12.71 -2.62
CA ILE A 11 -10.31 -11.52 -2.20
C ILE A 11 -10.43 -10.41 -3.24
N THR A 12 -10.23 -10.73 -4.52
CA THR A 12 -10.36 -9.76 -5.61
C THR A 12 -11.78 -9.25 -5.74
N VAL A 13 -12.80 -10.12 -5.72
CA VAL A 13 -14.20 -9.72 -5.88
C VAL A 13 -14.65 -8.83 -4.72
N ILE A 14 -14.44 -9.28 -3.48
CA ILE A 14 -14.84 -8.54 -2.28
C ILE A 14 -14.05 -7.23 -2.19
N GLY A 15 -12.75 -7.28 -2.44
CA GLY A 15 -11.88 -6.11 -2.35
C GLY A 15 -12.20 -5.05 -3.40
N ILE A 16 -12.48 -5.44 -4.65
CA ILE A 16 -12.88 -4.48 -5.70
C ILE A 16 -14.24 -3.88 -5.35
N PHE A 17 -15.23 -4.73 -5.02
CA PHE A 17 -16.56 -4.26 -4.67
C PHE A 17 -16.53 -3.30 -3.46
N GLY A 18 -15.83 -3.67 -2.39
CA GLY A 18 -15.71 -2.89 -1.16
C GLY A 18 -15.03 -1.55 -1.40
N ASN A 19 -13.90 -1.52 -2.13
CA ASN A 19 -13.19 -0.27 -2.38
C ASN A 19 -13.93 0.66 -3.34
N ILE A 20 -14.63 0.12 -4.35
CA ILE A 20 -15.53 0.94 -5.19
C ILE A 20 -16.66 1.53 -4.34
N LEU A 21 -17.28 0.73 -3.46
CA LEU A 21 -18.34 1.21 -2.58
C LEU A 21 -17.86 2.35 -1.68
N VAL A 22 -16.65 2.25 -1.11
CA VAL A 22 -16.04 3.32 -0.32
C VAL A 22 -15.93 4.62 -1.13
N LEU A 23 -15.40 4.54 -2.36
CA LEU A 23 -15.30 5.71 -3.23
C LEU A 23 -16.66 6.30 -3.59
N LEU A 24 -17.65 5.45 -3.89
CA LEU A 24 -19.02 5.88 -4.19
C LEU A 24 -19.67 6.60 -2.99
N VAL A 25 -19.56 6.03 -1.79
CA VAL A 25 -20.14 6.63 -0.58
C VAL A 25 -19.51 7.99 -0.28
N ILE A 26 -18.19 8.13 -0.45
CA ILE A 26 -17.51 9.42 -0.30
C ILE A 26 -17.93 10.41 -1.39
N ALA A 27 -18.04 9.96 -2.65
CA ALA A 27 -18.44 10.83 -3.76
C ALA A 27 -19.88 11.34 -3.61
N LEU A 28 -20.80 10.49 -3.16
CA LEU A 28 -22.22 10.82 -3.01
C LEU A 28 -22.52 11.67 -1.77
N ASN A 29 -21.71 11.56 -0.71
CA ASN A 29 -21.93 12.29 0.53
C ASN A 29 -20.93 13.45 0.70
N THR A 30 -21.30 14.62 0.20
CA THR A 30 -20.50 15.85 0.28
C THR A 30 -20.22 16.31 1.72
N GLN A 31 -21.04 15.88 2.69
CA GLN A 31 -20.80 16.17 4.11
C GLN A 31 -19.60 15.41 4.68
N MET A 32 -19.17 14.33 4.03
CA MET A 32 -17.97 13.57 4.42
C MET A 32 -16.68 14.09 3.78
N HIS A 33 -16.71 15.18 3.01
CA HIS A 33 -15.51 15.70 2.33
C HIS A 33 -14.60 16.43 3.32
N ASP A 34 -13.82 15.64 4.06
CA ASP A 34 -12.84 16.10 5.03
C ASP A 34 -11.43 15.52 4.72
N SER A 35 -10.46 15.81 5.59
CA SER A 35 -9.10 15.29 5.43
C SER A 35 -9.05 13.77 5.46
N THR A 36 -9.88 13.13 6.28
CA THR A 36 -9.89 11.68 6.42
C THR A 36 -10.45 11.00 5.18
N SER A 37 -11.53 11.54 4.60
CA SER A 37 -12.11 10.95 3.38
C SER A 37 -11.13 10.97 2.21
N LEU A 38 -10.23 11.95 2.13
CA LEU A 38 -9.16 11.97 1.12
C LEU A 38 -8.14 10.85 1.32
N PHE A 39 -7.71 10.59 2.56
CA PHE A 39 -6.82 9.45 2.85
C PHE A 39 -7.51 8.11 2.58
N ILE A 40 -8.77 7.97 2.96
CA ILE A 40 -9.55 6.76 2.70
C ILE A 40 -9.71 6.54 1.19
N SER A 41 -10.00 7.59 0.42
CA SER A 41 -10.05 7.51 -1.05
C SER A 41 -8.70 7.16 -1.67
N ASN A 42 -7.59 7.69 -1.13
CA ASN A 42 -6.24 7.36 -1.59
C ASN A 42 -5.90 5.88 -1.36
N LEU A 43 -6.28 5.36 -0.19
CA LEU A 43 -6.13 3.94 0.14
C LEU A 43 -6.96 3.05 -0.79
N ALA A 44 -8.24 3.40 -0.98
CA ALA A 44 -9.13 2.66 -1.89
C ALA A 44 -8.62 2.65 -3.33
N LEU A 45 -8.03 3.76 -3.80
CA LEU A 45 -7.42 3.83 -5.13
C LEU A 45 -6.20 2.90 -5.25
N ALA A 46 -5.33 2.88 -4.23
CA ALA A 46 -4.16 1.99 -4.21
C ALA A 46 -4.58 0.51 -4.19
N ASP A 47 -5.58 0.16 -3.38
CA ASP A 47 -6.14 -1.20 -3.31
C ASP A 47 -6.78 -1.62 -4.62
N LEU A 48 -7.56 -0.74 -5.27
CA LEU A 48 -8.15 -1.04 -6.58
C LEU A 48 -7.09 -1.30 -7.64
N LEU A 49 -6.02 -0.50 -7.68
CA LEU A 49 -4.90 -0.72 -8.60
C LEU A 49 -4.23 -2.08 -8.36
N PHE A 50 -3.99 -2.44 -7.10
CA PHE A 50 -3.41 -3.73 -6.74
C PHE A 50 -4.34 -4.90 -7.14
N LEU A 51 -5.61 -4.83 -6.78
CA LEU A 51 -6.57 -5.92 -7.01
C LEU A 51 -6.91 -6.12 -8.48
N THR A 52 -6.93 -5.05 -9.28
CA THR A 52 -7.32 -5.12 -10.70
C THR A 52 -6.15 -5.50 -11.60
N PHE A 53 -4.94 -5.01 -11.34
CA PHE A 53 -3.78 -5.25 -12.20
C PHE A 53 -2.85 -6.33 -11.65
N CYS A 54 -2.54 -6.31 -10.37
CA CYS A 54 -1.52 -7.20 -9.82
C CYS A 54 -2.06 -8.60 -9.57
N VAL A 55 -3.20 -8.71 -8.88
CA VAL A 55 -3.71 -10.02 -8.43
C VAL A 55 -4.04 -10.96 -9.61
N PRO A 56 -4.69 -10.54 -10.71
CA PRO A 56 -4.99 -11.44 -11.82
C PRO A 56 -3.74 -11.93 -12.54
N VAL A 57 -2.76 -11.05 -12.76
CA VAL A 57 -1.47 -11.42 -13.38
C VAL A 57 -0.72 -12.42 -12.52
N THR A 58 -0.66 -12.20 -11.21
CA THR A 58 -0.04 -13.11 -10.26
C THR A 58 -0.81 -14.43 -10.13
N ALA A 59 -2.14 -14.41 -10.16
CA ALA A 59 -2.94 -15.64 -10.17
C ALA A 59 -2.63 -16.49 -11.42
N LEU A 60 -2.58 -15.86 -12.59
CA LEU A 60 -2.27 -16.53 -13.85
C LEU A 60 -0.83 -17.05 -13.89
N SER A 61 0.12 -16.33 -13.30
CA SER A 61 1.51 -16.81 -13.21
C SER A 61 1.63 -18.05 -12.33
N TYR A 62 0.85 -18.15 -11.25
CA TYR A 62 0.81 -19.35 -10.42
C TYR A 62 0.16 -20.55 -11.10
N VAL A 63 -0.84 -20.34 -11.97
CA VAL A 63 -1.51 -21.41 -12.72
C VAL A 63 -0.69 -21.85 -13.95
N SER A 64 0.20 -21.01 -14.42
CA SER A 64 1.07 -21.32 -15.55
C SER A 64 2.33 -22.08 -15.09
N LYS A 65 2.82 -23.03 -15.90
CA LYS A 65 4.08 -23.73 -15.62
C LYS A 65 5.32 -22.84 -15.80
N SER A 66 5.17 -21.77 -16.57
CA SER A 66 6.19 -20.77 -16.88
C SER A 66 5.52 -19.39 -16.93
N TRP A 67 6.29 -18.32 -16.73
CA TRP A 67 5.79 -16.95 -16.87
C TRP A 67 5.22 -16.73 -18.28
N PRO A 68 3.90 -16.50 -18.41
CA PRO A 68 3.24 -16.48 -19.71
C PRO A 68 3.21 -15.09 -20.36
N PHE A 69 3.63 -14.04 -19.63
CA PHE A 69 3.56 -12.66 -20.08
C PHE A 69 4.92 -12.13 -20.57
N SER A 70 4.94 -10.91 -21.10
CA SER A 70 6.19 -10.25 -21.50
C SER A 70 7.00 -9.74 -20.31
N ASP A 71 8.26 -9.37 -20.57
CA ASP A 71 9.17 -8.78 -19.58
C ASP A 71 8.64 -7.43 -19.07
N SER A 72 7.97 -6.65 -19.94
CA SER A 72 7.31 -5.40 -19.55
C SER A 72 6.18 -5.63 -18.55
N VAL A 73 5.36 -6.68 -18.76
CA VAL A 73 4.27 -7.01 -17.81
C VAL A 73 4.85 -7.44 -16.46
N CYS A 74 5.97 -8.19 -16.44
CA CYS A 74 6.67 -8.53 -15.20
C CYS A 74 7.12 -7.26 -14.46
N TYR A 75 7.83 -6.37 -15.16
CA TYR A 75 8.31 -5.10 -14.59
C TYR A 75 7.17 -4.25 -14.03
N ILE A 76 6.09 -4.05 -14.80
CA ILE A 76 4.93 -3.24 -14.39
C ILE A 76 4.23 -3.88 -13.20
N THR A 77 3.98 -5.19 -13.23
CA THR A 77 3.24 -5.90 -12.18
C THR A 77 3.99 -5.81 -10.85
N VAL A 78 5.28 -6.17 -10.85
CA VAL A 78 6.09 -6.11 -9.62
C VAL A 78 6.20 -4.67 -9.14
N SER A 79 6.53 -3.71 -10.02
CA SER A 79 6.62 -2.30 -9.62
C SER A 79 5.30 -1.80 -9.00
N LEU A 80 4.16 -2.12 -9.61
CA LEU A 80 2.86 -1.70 -9.12
C LEU A 80 2.49 -2.36 -7.79
N GLN A 81 2.86 -3.63 -7.56
CA GLN A 81 2.68 -4.29 -6.26
C GLN A 81 3.41 -3.54 -5.15
N TYR A 82 4.68 -3.21 -5.36
CA TYR A 82 5.44 -2.46 -4.35
C TYR A 82 4.90 -1.04 -4.17
N ILE A 83 4.61 -0.32 -5.26
CA ILE A 83 4.08 1.05 -5.18
C ILE A 83 2.76 1.08 -4.41
N THR A 84 1.80 0.23 -4.76
CA THR A 84 0.49 0.18 -4.10
C THR A 84 0.62 -0.25 -2.64
N CYS A 85 1.51 -1.20 -2.31
CA CYS A 85 1.81 -1.58 -0.93
C CYS A 85 2.34 -0.38 -0.12
N TYR A 86 3.38 0.30 -0.61
CA TYR A 86 3.97 1.45 0.05
C TYR A 86 2.97 2.61 0.21
N VAL A 87 2.23 2.96 -0.84
CA VAL A 87 1.21 4.01 -0.77
C VAL A 87 0.19 3.67 0.30
N SER A 88 -0.28 2.42 0.37
CA SER A 88 -1.29 1.98 1.32
C SER A 88 -0.81 2.08 2.76
N VAL A 89 0.36 1.51 3.09
CA VAL A 89 0.87 1.51 4.47
C VAL A 89 1.22 2.93 4.95
N TRP A 90 1.79 3.78 4.10
CA TRP A 90 2.08 5.17 4.47
C TRP A 90 0.81 6.02 4.55
N THR A 91 -0.22 5.72 3.75
CA THR A 91 -1.55 6.34 3.89
C THR A 91 -2.17 6.01 5.24
N LEU A 92 -2.05 4.77 5.72
CA LEU A 92 -2.54 4.37 7.05
C LEU A 92 -1.81 5.11 8.19
N VAL A 93 -0.49 5.28 8.09
CA VAL A 93 0.29 6.09 9.06
C VAL A 93 -0.20 7.53 9.09
N LEU A 94 -0.36 8.15 7.91
CA LEU A 94 -0.81 9.53 7.78
C LEU A 94 -2.25 9.72 8.25
N LEU A 95 -3.12 8.74 8.01
CA LEU A 95 -4.49 8.72 8.52
C LEU A 95 -4.51 8.66 10.06
N ALA A 96 -3.69 7.81 10.67
CA ALA A 96 -3.58 7.72 12.13
C ALA A 96 -3.08 9.05 12.73
N HIS A 97 -2.09 9.68 12.09
CA HIS A 97 -1.61 11.00 12.45
C HIS A 97 -2.68 12.09 12.29
N ASP A 98 -3.42 12.12 11.17
CA ASP A 98 -4.49 13.11 10.91
C ASP A 98 -5.58 13.04 11.99
N ARG A 99 -5.99 11.81 12.36
CA ARG A 99 -6.95 11.58 13.45
C ARG A 99 -6.42 12.07 14.79
N PHE A 100 -5.17 11.75 15.12
CA PHE A 100 -4.54 12.24 16.35
C PHE A 100 -4.52 13.77 16.43
N VAL A 101 -4.07 14.44 15.38
CA VAL A 101 -4.06 15.92 15.32
C VAL A 101 -5.47 16.48 15.41
N SER A 102 -6.45 15.88 14.70
CA SER A 102 -7.82 16.39 14.71
C SER A 102 -8.51 16.30 16.07
N ILE A 103 -8.11 15.36 16.93
CA ILE A 103 -8.72 15.15 18.26
C ILE A 103 -7.98 15.93 19.34
N THR A 104 -6.66 16.02 19.26
CA THR A 104 -5.84 16.76 20.24
C THR A 104 -5.92 18.26 20.08
N SER A 105 -5.99 18.72 18.84
CA SER A 105 -6.07 20.14 18.54
C SER A 105 -7.54 20.52 18.37
N SER A 106 -8.01 21.48 19.16
CA SER A 106 -9.30 22.15 18.94
C SER A 106 -9.22 23.08 17.71
N ILE A 107 -8.68 22.59 16.58
CA ILE A 107 -8.52 23.37 15.36
C ILE A 107 -9.91 23.56 14.76
N THR A 108 -10.57 24.63 15.21
CA THR A 108 -11.80 25.19 14.68
C THR A 108 -11.54 25.95 13.36
N GLY A 109 -10.66 25.41 12.50
CA GLY A 109 -10.06 26.13 11.37
C GLY A 109 -10.30 25.46 10.01
N ARG A 110 -11.28 25.97 9.26
CA ARG A 110 -11.55 25.81 7.80
C ARG A 110 -11.09 24.49 7.17
N SER A 111 -11.93 23.46 7.31
CA SER A 111 -11.85 22.12 6.66
C SER A 111 -11.24 22.15 5.24
N SER A 112 -11.64 23.12 4.40
CA SER A 112 -11.14 23.25 3.02
C SER A 112 -9.61 23.43 2.90
N ARG A 113 -8.94 24.17 3.79
CA ARG A 113 -7.47 24.33 3.72
C ARG A 113 -6.76 23.02 4.05
N ARG A 114 -7.26 22.30 5.06
CA ARG A 114 -6.75 20.99 5.46
C ARG A 114 -6.90 19.96 4.34
N CYS A 115 -8.05 19.95 3.67
CA CYS A 115 -8.29 19.10 2.50
C CYS A 115 -7.26 19.34 1.38
N LYS A 116 -6.96 20.61 1.07
CA LYS A 116 -5.93 20.95 0.07
C LYS A 116 -4.55 20.42 0.48
N VAL A 117 -4.16 20.62 1.74
CA VAL A 117 -2.88 20.12 2.26
C VAL A 117 -2.81 18.59 2.14
N VAL A 118 -3.86 17.88 2.57
CA VAL A 118 -3.91 16.41 2.50
C VAL A 118 -3.88 15.90 1.07
N PHE A 119 -4.56 16.57 0.14
CA PHE A 119 -4.48 16.24 -1.27
C PHE A 119 -3.03 16.30 -1.80
N TYR A 120 -2.31 17.38 -1.49
CA TYR A 120 -0.89 17.49 -1.87
C TYR A 120 0.02 16.49 -1.13
N ILE A 121 -0.31 16.13 0.11
CA ILE A 121 0.39 15.06 0.83
C ILE A 121 0.21 13.73 0.08
N CYS A 122 -1.01 13.39 -0.34
CA CYS A 122 -1.25 12.15 -1.09
C CYS A 122 -0.44 12.13 -2.39
N ILE A 123 -0.47 13.21 -3.18
CA ILE A 123 0.35 13.32 -4.40
C ILE A 123 1.83 13.16 -4.09
N THR A 124 2.33 13.81 -3.05
CA THR A 124 3.73 13.72 -2.63
C THR A 124 4.11 12.29 -2.25
N VAL A 125 3.22 11.56 -1.55
CA VAL A 125 3.43 10.14 -1.22
C VAL A 125 3.59 9.32 -2.49
N TRP A 126 2.70 9.48 -3.47
CA TRP A 126 2.82 8.78 -4.76
C TRP A 126 4.16 9.08 -5.44
N LEU A 127 4.56 10.34 -5.51
CA LEU A 127 5.82 10.74 -6.16
C LEU A 127 7.06 10.19 -5.42
N ILE A 128 7.08 10.24 -4.10
CA ILE A 128 8.17 9.68 -3.29
C ILE A 128 8.24 8.17 -3.47
N VAL A 129 7.10 7.48 -3.40
CA VAL A 129 7.05 6.03 -3.57
C VAL A 129 7.50 5.63 -4.97
N LEU A 130 7.05 6.33 -6.02
CA LEU A 130 7.49 6.11 -7.40
C LEU A 130 9.00 6.31 -7.55
N ALA A 131 9.54 7.40 -7.00
CA ALA A 131 10.97 7.68 -7.04
C ALA A 131 11.78 6.58 -6.34
N LEU A 132 11.44 6.25 -5.09
CA LEU A 132 12.16 5.21 -4.33
C LEU A 132 12.05 3.83 -4.98
N ASN A 133 10.86 3.46 -5.47
CA ASN A 133 10.67 2.19 -6.16
C ASN A 133 11.44 2.11 -7.47
N SER A 134 11.55 3.21 -8.23
CA SER A 134 12.31 3.22 -9.48
C SER A 134 13.79 2.87 -9.29
N LEU A 135 14.38 3.16 -8.12
CA LEU A 135 15.73 2.73 -7.80
C LEU A 135 15.79 1.26 -7.39
N GLN A 136 14.85 0.80 -6.57
CA GLN A 136 14.83 -0.56 -6.05
C GLN A 136 14.47 -1.61 -7.12
N MET A 137 13.58 -1.24 -8.05
CA MET A 137 13.02 -2.13 -9.06
C MET A 137 13.84 -2.21 -10.37
N ARG A 138 15.02 -1.58 -10.43
CA ARG A 138 15.91 -1.64 -11.63
C ARG A 138 16.30 -3.05 -12.02
N ASN A 139 16.34 -3.97 -11.05
CA ASN A 139 16.73 -5.34 -11.28
C ASN A 139 15.55 -6.29 -11.51
N VAL A 140 14.31 -5.80 -11.50
CA VAL A 140 13.14 -6.65 -11.82
C VAL A 140 13.28 -7.20 -13.23
N GLY A 141 12.98 -8.49 -13.40
CA GLY A 141 13.06 -9.09 -14.72
C GLY A 141 12.52 -10.51 -14.77
N VAL A 142 12.54 -11.09 -15.97
CA VAL A 142 12.13 -12.47 -16.20
C VAL A 142 13.38 -13.35 -16.23
N LEU A 143 13.51 -14.20 -15.21
CA LEU A 143 14.50 -15.27 -15.19
C LEU A 143 14.08 -16.34 -16.19
N ARG A 144 14.99 -16.69 -17.11
CA ARG A 144 14.80 -17.78 -18.07
C ARG A 144 15.78 -18.89 -17.70
N PHE A 145 15.27 -20.11 -17.57
CA PHE A 145 16.07 -21.26 -17.16
C PHE A 145 15.74 -22.47 -18.02
N GLU A 146 16.68 -23.41 -18.08
CA GLU A 146 16.51 -24.67 -18.79
C GLU A 146 16.81 -25.82 -17.83
N TYR A 147 15.85 -26.73 -17.66
CA TYR A 147 15.97 -27.87 -16.75
C TYR A 147 15.59 -29.15 -17.52
N ASN A 148 16.51 -30.10 -17.62
CA ASN A 148 16.33 -31.34 -18.38
C ASN A 148 15.82 -31.11 -19.82
N GLY A 149 16.33 -30.07 -20.50
CA GLY A 149 15.93 -29.69 -21.86
C GLY A 149 14.56 -28.99 -21.96
N ILE A 150 13.87 -28.78 -20.84
CA ILE A 150 12.61 -28.03 -20.76
C ILE A 150 12.95 -26.57 -20.43
N LYS A 151 12.58 -25.66 -21.33
CA LYS A 151 12.70 -24.22 -21.13
C LYS A 151 11.59 -23.72 -20.21
N GLY A 152 11.95 -22.94 -19.20
CA GLY A 152 11.05 -22.31 -18.25
C GLY A 152 11.38 -20.83 -18.06
N SER A 153 10.41 -20.09 -17.53
CA SER A 153 10.57 -18.67 -17.20
C SER A 153 9.84 -18.33 -15.91
N ALA A 154 10.35 -17.39 -15.15
CA ALA A 154 9.75 -16.86 -13.93
C ALA A 154 9.98 -15.35 -13.84
N CYS A 155 8.95 -14.58 -13.50
CA CYS A 155 9.12 -13.19 -13.12
C CYS A 155 9.71 -13.12 -11.71
N VAL A 156 10.80 -12.37 -11.53
CA VAL A 156 11.51 -12.23 -10.26
C VAL A 156 11.70 -10.77 -9.90
N ASP A 157 11.62 -10.47 -8.60
CA ASP A 157 11.75 -9.09 -8.10
C ASP A 157 13.17 -8.52 -8.27
N SER A 158 14.17 -9.39 -8.43
CA SER A 158 15.54 -9.01 -8.73
C SER A 158 16.29 -10.12 -9.46
N LEU A 159 16.59 -9.89 -10.74
CA LEU A 159 17.37 -10.79 -11.59
C LEU A 159 18.80 -10.95 -11.06
N ALA A 160 19.40 -9.87 -10.54
CA ALA A 160 20.73 -9.93 -9.95
C ALA A 160 20.77 -10.84 -8.71
N ILE A 161 19.73 -10.81 -7.88
CA ILE A 161 19.64 -11.70 -6.72
C ILE A 161 19.34 -13.14 -7.18
N ALA A 162 18.41 -13.31 -8.12
CA ALA A 162 18.03 -14.63 -8.63
C ALA A 162 19.20 -15.34 -9.35
N LEU A 163 20.05 -14.60 -10.06
CA LEU A 163 21.26 -15.13 -10.72
C LEU A 163 22.48 -15.18 -9.79
N THR A 164 22.34 -14.83 -8.51
CA THR A 164 23.45 -14.77 -7.53
C THR A 164 24.59 -13.82 -7.92
N THR A 165 24.31 -12.83 -8.77
CA THR A 165 25.26 -11.81 -9.23
C THR A 165 25.18 -10.50 -8.43
N ALA A 166 24.18 -10.36 -7.56
CA ALA A 166 24.02 -9.19 -6.71
C ALA A 166 25.13 -9.07 -5.66
N SER A 167 25.60 -7.84 -5.43
CA SER A 167 26.53 -7.58 -4.31
C SER A 167 25.82 -7.75 -2.96
N PRO A 168 26.54 -8.06 -1.87
CA PRO A 168 25.95 -8.17 -0.53
C PRO A 168 25.21 -6.89 -0.11
N LEU A 169 25.72 -5.73 -0.52
CA LEU A 169 25.08 -4.44 -0.28
C LEU A 169 23.74 -4.33 -1.04
N GLN A 170 23.70 -4.69 -2.32
CA GLN A 170 22.47 -4.65 -3.12
C GLN A 170 21.39 -5.58 -2.56
N ALA A 171 21.76 -6.81 -2.22
CA ALA A 171 20.84 -7.77 -1.61
C ALA A 171 20.31 -7.25 -0.26
N ARG A 172 21.19 -6.70 0.59
CA ARG A 172 20.77 -6.11 1.88
C ARG A 172 19.83 -4.92 1.68
N LEU A 173 20.16 -3.98 0.80
CA LEU A 173 19.31 -2.83 0.52
C LEU A 173 17.94 -3.26 0.00
N PHE A 174 17.87 -4.28 -0.84
CA PHE A 174 16.61 -4.82 -1.35
C PHE A 174 15.75 -5.42 -0.23
N TYR A 175 16.29 -6.37 0.55
CA TYR A 175 15.51 -7.04 1.59
C TYR A 175 15.20 -6.15 2.79
N TRP A 176 16.21 -5.44 3.33
CA TRP A 176 16.03 -4.57 4.49
C TRP A 176 15.27 -3.30 4.15
N GLY A 177 15.47 -2.74 2.96
CA GLY A 177 14.75 -1.54 2.52
C GLY A 177 13.24 -1.78 2.46
N PHE A 178 12.82 -2.92 1.91
CA PHE A 178 11.41 -3.30 1.91
C PHE A 178 10.86 -3.58 3.31
N ASN A 179 11.52 -4.45 4.07
CA ASN A 179 11.05 -4.83 5.42
C ASN A 179 10.98 -3.63 6.38
N LEU A 180 11.98 -2.74 6.35
CA LEU A 180 11.98 -1.56 7.21
C LEU A 180 10.96 -0.53 6.73
N GLY A 181 10.92 -0.24 5.44
CA GLY A 181 10.13 0.85 4.87
C GLY A 181 8.65 0.55 4.67
N ALA A 182 8.26 -0.71 4.47
CA ALA A 182 6.88 -1.12 4.23
C ALA A 182 6.24 -1.81 5.45
N TYR A 183 7.04 -2.37 6.36
CA TYR A 183 6.53 -3.12 7.52
C TYR A 183 6.91 -2.49 8.85
N LEU A 184 8.18 -2.55 9.27
CA LEU A 184 8.56 -2.19 10.65
C LEU A 184 8.33 -0.71 10.96
N LEU A 185 8.80 0.20 10.10
CA LEU A 185 8.64 1.63 10.33
C LEU A 185 7.16 2.08 10.24
N PRO A 186 6.38 1.73 9.20
CA PRO A 186 4.96 2.08 9.17
C PRO A 186 4.17 1.50 10.35
N LEU A 187 4.38 0.22 10.67
CA LEU A 187 3.66 -0.44 11.77
C LEU A 187 3.95 0.23 13.12
N THR A 188 5.22 0.51 13.40
CA THR A 188 5.61 1.18 14.66
C THR A 188 5.01 2.57 14.77
N LEU A 189 5.06 3.36 13.69
CA LEU A 189 4.45 4.70 13.66
C LEU A 189 2.93 4.64 13.81
N SER A 190 2.25 3.74 13.09
CA SER A 190 0.81 3.54 13.21
C SER A 190 0.42 3.16 14.63
N CYS A 191 1.09 2.17 15.23
CA CYS A 191 0.84 1.76 16.61
C CYS A 191 1.07 2.91 17.59
N ALA A 192 2.14 3.69 17.42
CA ALA A 192 2.41 4.85 18.27
C ALA A 192 1.31 5.91 18.16
N PHE A 193 0.90 6.29 16.94
CA PHE A 193 -0.18 7.28 16.76
C PHE A 193 -1.53 6.78 17.29
N TYR A 194 -1.88 5.51 17.07
CA TYR A 194 -3.11 4.94 17.62
C TYR A 194 -3.08 4.87 19.15
N PHE A 195 -1.95 4.52 19.76
CA PHE A 195 -1.81 4.54 21.21
C PHE A 195 -2.00 5.95 21.78
N LEU A 196 -1.35 6.95 21.18
CA LEU A 196 -1.50 8.36 21.58
C LEU A 196 -2.93 8.86 21.40
N LEU A 197 -3.59 8.46 20.30
CA LEU A 197 -4.98 8.77 20.02
C LEU A 197 -5.90 8.23 21.12
N VAL A 198 -5.77 6.93 21.43
CA VAL A 198 -6.57 6.27 22.46
C VAL A 198 -6.35 6.96 23.81
N LYS A 199 -5.10 7.20 24.20
CA LYS A 199 -4.75 7.90 25.44
C LYS A 199 -5.42 9.27 25.54
N GLU A 200 -5.42 10.04 24.46
CA GLU A 200 -6.06 11.35 24.42
C GLU A 200 -7.59 11.25 24.59
N ILE A 201 -8.24 10.33 23.88
CA ILE A 201 -9.68 10.10 24.00
C ILE A 201 -10.06 9.73 25.45
N TRP A 202 -9.29 8.86 26.09
CA TRP A 202 -9.51 8.51 27.50
C TRP A 202 -9.31 9.72 28.43
N ARG A 203 -8.30 10.55 28.18
CA ARG A 203 -8.08 11.79 28.94
C ARG A 203 -9.29 12.72 28.84
N GLN A 204 -9.83 12.93 27.65
CA GLN A 204 -10.99 13.80 27.43
C GLN A 204 -12.24 13.29 28.14
N LYS A 205 -12.50 11.97 28.09
CA LYS A 205 -13.62 11.35 28.83
C LYS A 205 -13.50 11.56 30.35
N LEU A 206 -12.30 11.41 30.91
CA LEU A 206 -12.05 11.61 32.34
C LEU A 206 -12.23 13.07 32.78
N VAL A 207 -11.85 14.02 31.92
CA VAL A 207 -12.10 15.45 32.18
C VAL A 207 -13.60 15.74 32.13
N GLN A 208 -14.31 15.20 31.14
CA GLN A 208 -15.75 15.41 30.99
C GLN A 208 -16.56 14.80 32.15
N SER A 209 -16.18 13.63 32.66
CA SER A 209 -16.83 13.02 33.83
C SER A 209 -16.63 13.82 35.12
N LYS A 210 -15.50 14.52 35.25
CA LYS A 210 -15.23 15.41 36.39
C LYS A 210 -15.96 16.76 36.30
N SER A 211 -16.28 17.23 35.10
CA SER A 211 -17.04 18.48 34.91
C SER A 211 -18.55 18.33 35.08
N SER A 212 -19.07 17.10 35.01
CA SER A 212 -20.50 16.79 35.17
C SER A 212 -20.92 16.48 36.62
N GLN A 213 -19.99 16.59 37.57
CA GLN A 213 -20.16 16.27 39.00
C GLN A 213 -19.92 17.52 39.84
#